data_AF-A0A0F0G9R6-F1
#
_entry.id   AF-A0A0F0G9R6-F1
#
_cell.length_a   1.000
_cell.length_b   1.000
_cell.length_c   1.000
_cell.angle_alpha   90.00
_cell.angle_beta   90.00
_cell.angle_gamma   90.00
#
_symmetry.space_group_name_H-M   'P 1'
#
loop_
_entity.id
_entity.type
_entity.pdbx_description
1 polymer ?
#
loop_
_entity_poly.entity_id
_entity_poly.type
_entity_poly.pdbx_seq_one_letter_code
_entity_poly.pdbx_strand_id
1 'polypeptide(L)' 'PAGVVALLALDEAPHPVHPAMPAGLAATGLLVQALGDAGVRSPVWCVTRGAVSTGRADRLENPTQAQTWG' A
#
# COMPACT_ATOMS: atom_id res chain seq x y z
N PRO A 1 15.43 14.55 9.02
CA PRO A 1 14.84 14.28 7.68
C PRO A 1 13.33 14.07 7.79
N ALA A 2 12.55 14.54 6.80
CA ALA A 2 11.09 14.34 6.74
C ALA A 2 10.75 13.22 5.74
N GLY A 3 9.63 12.52 5.96
CA GLY A 3 9.11 11.55 5.00
C GLY A 3 7.64 11.21 5.18
N VAL A 4 7.13 10.34 4.31
CA VAL A 4 5.71 10.08 4.14
C VAL A 4 5.38 8.68 4.65
N VAL A 5 4.40 8.57 5.54
CA VAL A 5 3.84 7.29 5.98
C VAL A 5 2.50 7.11 5.28
N ALA A 6 2.41 6.08 4.42
CA ALA A 6 1.20 5.76 3.67
C ALA A 6 0.45 4.62 4.35
N LEU A 7 -0.78 4.89 4.78
CA LEU A 7 -1.72 3.88 5.32
C LEU A 7 -2.72 3.39 4.26
N LEU A 8 -2.48 3.74 2.99
CA LEU A 8 -3.40 3.50 1.88
C LEU A 8 -3.64 2.01 1.62
N ALA A 9 -2.61 1.17 1.83
CA ALA A 9 -2.73 -0.28 1.65
C ALA A 9 -3.72 -0.95 2.61
N LEU A 10 -4.22 -0.27 3.64
CA LEU A 10 -5.27 -0.78 4.51
C LEU A 10 -6.67 -0.73 3.87
N ASP A 11 -6.83 0.03 2.77
CA ASP A 11 -8.07 0.06 1.99
C ASP A 11 -8.09 -1.07 0.95
N GLU A 12 -8.71 -2.18 1.33
CA GLU A 12 -8.90 -3.36 0.48
C GLU A 12 -10.19 -3.31 -0.35
N ALA A 13 -10.98 -2.23 -0.26
CA ALA A 13 -12.19 -2.12 -1.05
C ALA A 13 -11.84 -2.14 -2.56
N PRO A 14 -12.67 -2.78 -3.41
CA PRO A 14 -12.47 -2.75 -4.86
C PRO A 14 -12.45 -1.32 -5.41
N HIS A 15 -11.53 -1.03 -6.33
CA HIS A 15 -11.53 0.25 -7.04
C HIS A 15 -12.79 0.38 -7.90
N PRO A 16 -13.50 1.54 -7.88
CA PRO A 16 -14.82 1.69 -8.52
C PRO A 16 -14.80 1.47 -10.04
N VAL A 17 -13.69 1.81 -10.71
CA VAL A 17 -13.51 1.62 -12.17
C VAL A 17 -12.79 0.31 -12.50
N HIS A 18 -12.05 -0.26 -11.53
CA HIS A 18 -11.21 -1.44 -11.74
C HIS A 18 -11.42 -2.44 -10.59
N PRO A 19 -12.56 -3.15 -10.55
CA PRO A 19 -12.94 -3.95 -9.37
C PRO A 19 -11.99 -5.09 -9.00
N ALA A 20 -11.12 -5.53 -9.92
CA ALA A 20 -10.09 -6.53 -9.66
C ALA A 20 -8.89 -5.98 -8.86
N MET A 21 -8.79 -4.66 -8.69
CA MET A 21 -7.70 -3.98 -8.00
C MET A 21 -8.20 -3.34 -6.69
N PRO A 22 -7.48 -3.49 -5.57
CA PRO A 22 -7.79 -2.75 -4.34
C PRO A 22 -7.60 -1.25 -4.53
N ALA A 23 -8.52 -0.44 -4.01
CA ALA A 23 -8.45 1.02 -4.07
C ALA A 23 -7.19 1.56 -3.40
N GLY A 24 -6.77 0.97 -2.29
CA GLY A 24 -5.54 1.31 -1.58
C GLY A 24 -4.26 1.10 -2.41
N LEU A 25 -4.22 0.04 -3.23
CA LEU A 25 -3.09 -0.21 -4.13
C LEU A 25 -3.01 0.86 -5.22
N ALA A 26 -4.16 1.17 -5.84
CA ALA A 26 -4.25 2.23 -6.85
C ALA A 26 -3.80 3.59 -6.28
N ALA A 27 -4.29 3.93 -5.08
CA ALA A 27 -3.93 5.16 -4.39
C ALA A 27 -2.43 5.21 -4.01
N THR A 28 -1.83 4.06 -3.66
CA THR A 28 -0.39 3.98 -3.35
C THR A 28 0.47 4.30 -4.58
N GLY A 29 0.11 3.76 -5.75
CA GLY A 29 0.76 4.11 -7.01
C GLY A 29 0.62 5.60 -7.35
N LEU A 30 -0.59 6.14 -7.18
CA LEU A 30 -0.87 7.56 -7.41
C LEU A 30 -0.07 8.47 -6.46
N LEU A 31 0.07 8.09 -5.19
CA LEU A 31 0.87 8.85 -4.21
C LEU A 31 2.33 8.96 -4.67
N VAL A 32 2.94 7.86 -5.12
CA VAL A 32 4.32 7.86 -5.59
C VAL A 32 4.49 8.74 -6.82
N GLN A 33 3.55 8.66 -7.77
CA GLN A 33 3.53 9.52 -8.95
C GLN A 33 3.41 11.01 -8.56
N ALA A 34 2.46 11.35 -7.70
CA ALA A 34 2.22 12.72 -7.26
C ALA A 34 3.41 13.33 -6.48
N LEU A 35 4.11 12.53 -5.67
CA LEU A 35 5.35 12.97 -5.01
C LEU A 35 6.45 13.26 -6.03
N GLY A 36 6.56 12.44 -7.07
CA GLY A 36 7.46 12.67 -8.20
C GLY A 36 7.13 13.97 -8.94
N ASP A 37 5.87 14.18 -9.27
CA ASP A 37 5.38 15.39 -9.95
C ASP A 37 5.61 16.66 -9.10
N ALA A 38 5.50 16.54 -7.78
CA ALA A 38 5.74 17.62 -6.83
C ALA A 38 7.24 17.85 -6.52
N GLY A 39 8.15 17.04 -7.07
CA GLY A 39 9.59 17.12 -6.79
C GLY A 39 9.99 16.72 -5.37
N VAL A 40 9.13 16.00 -4.65
CA VAL A 40 9.37 15.55 -3.28
C VAL A 40 10.23 14.29 -3.30
N ARG A 41 11.48 14.41 -2.84
CA ARG A 41 12.46 13.30 -2.81
C ARG A 41 12.59 12.64 -1.44
N SER A 42 11.51 12.64 -0.67
CA SER A 42 11.49 12.02 0.66
C SER A 42 11.17 10.52 0.57
N PRO A 43 11.67 9.71 1.52
CA PRO A 43 11.27 8.32 1.64
C PRO A 43 9.76 8.17 1.88
N VAL A 44 9.19 7.11 1.31
CA VAL A 44 7.79 6.69 1.49
C VAL A 44 7.80 5.33 2.17
N TRP A 45 7.06 5.19 3.26
CA TRP A 45 6.85 3.92 3.94
C TRP A 45 5.39 3.52 3.85
N CYS A 46 5.13 2.43 3.14
CA CYS A 46 3.81 1.82 3.04
C CYS A 46 3.59 0.87 4.20
N VAL A 47 2.54 1.12 5.00
CA VAL A 47 2.19 0.28 6.15
C VAL A 47 1.09 -0.69 5.74
N THR A 48 1.28 -1.95 6.12
CA THR A 48 0.31 -3.02 5.94
C THR A 48 0.10 -3.74 7.28
N ARG A 49 -0.98 -4.51 7.42
CA ARG A 49 -1.25 -5.34 8.61
C ARG A 49 -1.65 -6.73 8.17
N GLY A 50 -0.95 -7.77 8.62
CA GLY A 50 -1.29 -9.16 8.28
C GLY A 50 -1.13 -9.50 6.78
N ALA A 51 -0.40 -8.66 6.04
CA ALA A 51 -0.11 -8.82 4.61
C ALA A 51 0.95 -9.88 4.31
N VAL A 52 1.76 -10.21 5.31
CA VAL A 52 2.82 -11.20 5.25
C VAL A 52 2.74 -12.07 6.49
N SER A 53 3.17 -13.33 6.37
CA SER A 53 3.40 -14.21 7.51
C SER A 53 4.91 -14.36 7.70
N THR A 54 5.37 -14.14 8.93
CA THR A 54 6.79 -14.24 9.31
C THR A 54 7.16 -15.60 9.89
N GLY A 55 6.18 -16.49 10.09
CA GLY A 55 6.40 -17.82 10.66
C GLY A 55 5.10 -18.55 11.01
N ARG A 56 5.24 -19.78 11.51
CA ARG A 56 4.09 -20.70 11.74
C ARG A 56 3.00 -20.16 12.65
N ALA A 57 3.35 -19.31 13.62
CA ALA A 57 2.40 -18.72 14.57
C ALA A 57 1.76 -17.42 14.06
N ASP A 58 2.23 -16.88 12.94
CA ASP A 58 1.77 -15.63 12.35
C ASP A 58 0.82 -15.92 11.20
N ARG A 59 -0.49 -15.76 11.43
CA ARG A 59 -1.51 -16.07 10.43
C ARG A 59 -1.56 -14.95 9.39
N LEU A 60 -1.57 -15.32 8.11
CA LEU A 60 -1.83 -14.38 7.02
C LEU A 60 -3.31 -13.97 7.06
N GLU A 61 -3.59 -12.76 7.55
CA GLU A 61 -4.94 -12.23 7.75
C GLU A 61 -5.44 -11.45 6.53
N ASN A 62 -4.57 -10.67 5.88
CA ASN A 62 -4.95 -9.70 4.86
C ASN A 62 -4.09 -9.87 3.59
N PRO A 63 -4.24 -11.00 2.85
CA PRO A 63 -3.42 -11.30 1.69
C PRO A 63 -3.55 -10.27 0.56
N THR A 64 -4.66 -9.53 0.47
CA THR A 64 -4.84 -8.44 -0.50
C THR A 64 -3.76 -7.38 -0.39
N GLN A 65 -3.36 -7.03 0.84
CA GLN A 65 -2.36 -6.00 1.11
C GLN A 65 -0.96 -6.43 0.65
N ALA A 66 -0.72 -7.73 0.45
CA ALA A 66 0.55 -8.28 -0.05
C ALA A 66 0.91 -7.73 -1.44
N GLN A 67 -0.07 -7.27 -2.22
CA GLN A 67 0.16 -6.65 -3.53
C GLN A 67 1.05 -5.39 -3.44
N THR A 68 1.13 -4.73 -2.28
CA THR A 68 2.01 -3.58 -2.03
C THR A 68 3.50 -3.97 -1.94
N TRP A 69 3.80 -5.25 -1.78
CA TRP A 69 5.17 -5.78 -1.70
C TRP A 69 5.74 -6.27 -3.04
N GLY A 70 4.89 -6.34 -4.08
CA GLY A 70 5.23 -6.90 -5.41
C GLY A 70 5.84 -5.90 -6.38
#